data_AF-A5CV30-F1
#
_entry.id   AF-A5CV30-F1
#
_cell.length_a   1.000
_cell.length_b   1.000
_cell.length_c   1.000
_cell.angle_alpha   90.00
_cell.angle_beta   90.00
_cell.angle_gamma   90.00
#
_symmetry.space_group_name_H-M   'P 1'
#
loop_
_entity.id
_entity.type
_entity.pdbx_description
1 polymer ?
#
loop_
_entity_poly.entity_id
_entity_poly.type
_entity_poly.pdbx_seq_one_letter_code
_entity_poly.pdbx_strand_id
1 'polypeptide(L)'
;MTREPEHPHHPHARYHQGAWRVQVASQPVLGYVVPTVRAAGADPVFEASVCEASVFEIYADAVDDSGRRVWVSTAVTLEDAVAWMREHDMELLSFAGEHARRRRELATGMLPTHY
;
A
#
# COMPACT_ATOMS: atom_id res chain seq x y z
N MET A 1 -9.76 30.55 4.25
CA MET A 1 -8.65 29.88 3.55
C MET A 1 -8.49 28.51 4.19
N THR A 2 -9.08 27.49 3.58
CA THR A 2 -8.99 26.12 4.09
C THR A 2 -7.57 25.66 3.82
N ARG A 3 -6.76 25.57 4.88
CA ARG A 3 -5.41 25.03 4.79
C ARG A 3 -5.57 23.56 4.41
N GLU A 4 -5.29 23.19 3.16
CA GLU A 4 -5.22 21.79 2.78
C GLU A 4 -4.29 21.11 3.80
N PRO A 5 -4.72 19.98 4.38
CA PRO A 5 -3.92 19.34 5.39
C PRO A 5 -2.54 18.98 4.79
N GLU A 6 -1.49 19.45 5.44
CA GLU A 6 -0.12 19.23 5.00
C GLU A 6 0.22 17.76 5.22
N HIS A 7 0.16 16.95 4.16
CA HIS A 7 0.54 15.55 4.22
C HIS A 7 2.04 15.43 4.47
N PRO A 8 2.50 14.51 5.36
CA PRO A 8 3.92 14.25 5.54
C PRO A 8 4.59 13.92 4.20
N HIS A 9 5.62 14.69 3.88
CA HIS A 9 6.42 14.53 2.68
C HIS A 9 7.55 13.53 2.94
N HIS A 10 7.71 12.55 2.06
CA HIS A 10 8.76 11.53 2.18
C HIS A 10 9.46 11.32 0.82
N PRO A 11 10.80 11.20 0.76
CA PRO A 11 11.54 11.09 -0.51
C PRO A 11 11.15 9.86 -1.34
N HIS A 12 10.70 8.79 -0.69
CA HIS A 12 10.29 7.53 -1.33
C HIS A 12 8.78 7.32 -1.34
N ALA A 13 7.98 8.29 -0.88
CA ALA A 13 6.53 8.12 -0.81
C ALA A 13 5.82 9.37 -1.34
N ARG A 14 4.99 9.20 -2.37
CA ARG A 14 4.20 10.29 -2.95
C ARG A 14 2.74 10.09 -2.59
N TYR A 15 2.15 11.07 -1.91
CA TYR A 15 0.74 11.04 -1.60
C TYR A 15 -0.10 11.24 -2.87
N HIS A 16 -1.05 10.33 -3.10
CA HIS A 16 -1.96 10.36 -4.23
C HIS A 16 -3.27 9.66 -3.87
N GLN A 17 -4.41 10.33 -4.08
CA GLN A 17 -5.75 9.76 -3.89
C GLN A 17 -5.96 9.04 -2.53
N GLY A 18 -5.58 9.67 -1.43
CA GLY A 18 -5.84 9.09 -0.09
C GLY A 18 -4.73 8.16 0.44
N ALA A 19 -3.72 7.83 -0.37
CA ALA A 19 -2.65 6.90 0.01
C ALA A 19 -1.26 7.40 -0.40
N TRP A 20 -0.22 6.99 0.33
CA TRP A 20 1.16 7.17 -0.12
C TRP A 20 1.57 6.02 -1.01
N ARG A 21 1.86 6.31 -2.28
CA ARG A 21 2.51 5.36 -3.20
C ARG A 21 4.01 5.33 -2.90
N VAL A 22 4.52 4.18 -2.51
CA VAL A 22 5.93 4.01 -2.12
C VAL A 22 6.74 3.47 -3.30
N GLN A 23 7.77 4.21 -3.67
CA GLN A 23 8.69 3.89 -4.76
C GLN A 23 10.09 4.36 -4.38
N VAL A 24 11.05 3.43 -4.40
CA VAL A 24 12.44 3.71 -4.03
C VAL A 24 13.24 3.95 -5.31
N ALA A 25 13.79 5.16 -5.46
CA ALA A 25 14.52 5.57 -6.66
C ALA A 25 13.73 5.27 -7.95
N SER A 26 14.35 4.65 -8.94
CA SER A 26 13.74 4.25 -10.21
C SER A 26 13.17 2.82 -10.20
N GLN A 27 13.03 2.19 -9.03
CA GLN A 27 12.48 0.84 -8.91
C GLN A 27 10.97 0.81 -9.19
N PRO A 28 10.36 -0.37 -9.42
CA PRO A 28 8.91 -0.51 -9.44
C PRO A 28 8.27 -0.09 -8.11
N VAL A 29 6.95 0.07 -8.12
CA VAL A 29 6.18 0.40 -6.91
C VAL A 29 6.26 -0.77 -5.94
N LEU A 30 6.61 -0.48 -4.69
CA LEU A 30 6.62 -1.50 -3.63
C LEU A 30 5.20 -1.71 -3.09
N GLY A 31 4.41 -0.64 -3.06
CA GLY A 31 3.01 -0.69 -2.65
C GLY A 31 2.45 0.67 -2.23
N TYR A 32 1.44 0.61 -1.37
CA TYR A 32 0.68 1.76 -0.91
C TYR A 32 0.57 1.75 0.61
N VAL A 33 0.70 2.93 1.22
CA VAL A 33 0.46 3.14 2.64
C VAL A 33 -0.79 3.98 2.80
N VAL A 34 -1.77 3.49 3.55
CA VAL A 34 -3.05 4.15 3.80
C VAL A 34 -3.08 4.62 5.25
N PRO A 35 -3.35 5.91 5.52
CA PRO A 35 -3.59 6.35 6.89
C PRO A 35 -4.96 5.85 7.34
N THR A 36 -4.99 5.03 8.38
CA THR A 36 -6.23 4.50 8.96
C THR A 36 -6.35 5.00 10.39
N VAL A 37 -7.49 5.64 10.69
CA VAL A 37 -7.86 5.97 12.07
C VAL A 37 -8.47 4.72 12.67
N ARG A 38 -7.83 4.11 13.68
CA ARG A 38 -8.49 3.08 14.49
C ARG A 38 -9.46 3.76 15.46
N ALA A 39 -10.55 4.31 14.94
CA ALA A 39 -11.71 4.63 15.76
C ALA A 39 -12.50 3.33 15.93
N ALA A 40 -12.82 2.96 17.18
CA ALA A 40 -13.78 1.89 17.43
C ALA A 40 -15.13 2.29 16.80
N GLY A 41 -15.42 1.77 15.61
CA GLY A 41 -16.74 1.85 14.97
C GLY A 41 -17.06 3.08 14.11
N ALA A 42 -16.08 3.84 13.62
CA ALA A 42 -16.35 4.93 12.66
C ALA A 42 -15.63 4.70 11.33
N ASP A 43 -16.32 5.03 10.22
CA ASP A 43 -15.78 5.01 8.86
C ASP A 43 -14.42 5.75 8.78
N PRO A 44 -13.50 5.34 7.89
CA PRO A 44 -12.20 5.97 7.76
C PRO A 44 -12.36 7.43 7.31
N VAL A 45 -12.29 8.36 8.27
CA VAL A 45 -12.30 9.79 8.00
C VAL A 45 -10.88 10.19 7.59
N PHE A 46 -10.69 10.45 6.30
CA PHE A 46 -9.46 11.01 5.73
C PHE A 46 -9.31 12.52 6.05
N GLU A 47 -9.73 12.97 7.23
CA GLU A 47 -9.45 14.34 7.68
C GLU A 47 -8.08 14.34 8.34
N ALA A 48 -7.11 14.91 7.62
CA ALA A 48 -5.71 14.91 7.98
C ALA A 48 -5.35 15.91 9.10
N SER A 49 -6.01 15.76 10.24
CA SER A 49 -5.50 16.08 11.57
C SER A 49 -5.48 14.81 12.41
N VAL A 50 -4.73 13.81 11.96
CA VAL A 50 -4.49 12.59 12.75
C VAL A 50 -3.03 12.56 13.17
N CYS A 51 -2.76 13.07 14.36
CA CYS A 51 -1.41 13.04 14.94
C CYS A 51 -1.31 12.31 16.29
N GLU A 52 -2.36 11.66 16.80
CA GLU A 52 -2.22 10.90 18.07
C GLU A 52 -2.71 9.45 18.04
N ALA A 53 -3.47 9.00 17.01
CA ALA A 53 -3.97 7.62 16.94
C ALA A 53 -4.10 7.04 15.51
N SER A 54 -3.35 7.56 14.54
CA SER A 54 -3.31 6.99 13.19
C SER A 54 -2.37 5.78 13.14
N VAL A 55 -2.86 4.66 12.63
CA VAL A 55 -2.00 3.57 12.15
C VAL A 55 -1.89 3.67 10.64
N PHE A 56 -0.75 3.28 10.09
CA PHE A 56 -0.48 3.28 8.67
C PHE A 56 -0.59 1.84 8.17
N GLU A 57 -1.61 1.54 7.38
CA GLU A 57 -1.79 0.22 6.78
C GLU A 57 -0.95 0.12 5.51
N ILE A 58 -0.18 -0.95 5.39
CA ILE A 58 0.74 -1.22 4.29
C ILE A 58 0.10 -2.26 3.38
N TYR A 59 -0.03 -1.91 2.11
CA TYR A 59 -0.57 -2.76 1.05
C TYR A 59 0.51 -3.00 -0.02
N ALA A 60 0.60 -4.22 -0.54
CA ALA A 60 1.46 -4.53 -1.68
C ALA A 60 0.91 -3.92 -2.97
N ASP A 61 1.76 -3.72 -3.99
CA ASP A 61 1.33 -3.44 -5.37
C ASP A 61 0.76 -4.70 -6.07
N ALA A 62 -0.19 -5.35 -5.39
CA ALA A 62 -0.85 -6.57 -5.81
C ALA A 62 -2.35 -6.48 -5.49
N VAL A 63 -3.17 -7.19 -6.27
CA VAL A 63 -4.57 -7.42 -5.92
C VAL A 63 -4.88 -8.91 -5.92
N ASP A 64 -5.72 -9.32 -4.98
CA ASP A 64 -6.21 -10.67 -4.81
C ASP A 64 -7.16 -11.09 -5.94
N ASP A 65 -7.69 -12.32 -5.86
CA ASP A 65 -8.64 -12.87 -6.83
C ASP A 65 -9.98 -12.12 -6.84
N SER A 66 -10.27 -11.35 -5.79
CA SER A 66 -11.44 -10.47 -5.70
C SER A 66 -11.17 -9.06 -6.23
N GLY A 67 -9.96 -8.78 -6.73
CA GLY A 67 -9.56 -7.48 -7.25
C GLY A 67 -9.24 -6.44 -6.16
N ARG A 68 -9.11 -6.86 -4.89
CA ARG A 68 -8.78 -5.97 -3.75
C ARG A 68 -7.29 -5.95 -3.49
N ARG A 69 -6.76 -4.79 -3.07
CA ARG A 69 -5.34 -4.67 -2.69
C ARG A 69 -5.01 -5.60 -1.54
N VAL A 70 -3.85 -6.26 -1.64
CA VAL A 70 -3.41 -7.18 -0.59
C VAL A 70 -2.82 -6.40 0.57
N TRP A 71 -3.47 -6.49 1.73
CA TRP A 71 -2.95 -5.97 3.00
C TRP A 71 -1.75 -6.82 3.45
N VAL A 72 -0.71 -6.16 3.95
CA VAL A 72 0.56 -6.82 4.31
C VAL A 72 0.90 -6.61 5.77
N SER A 73 0.84 -5.36 6.24
CA SER A 73 1.29 -5.01 7.58
C SER A 73 0.72 -3.66 8.03
N THR A 74 1.07 -3.24 9.24
CA THR A 74 0.74 -1.93 9.81
C THR A 74 1.97 -1.31 10.45
N ALA A 75 2.10 0.02 10.37
CA ALA A 75 3.13 0.79 11.03
C ALA A 75 2.55 1.96 11.82
N VAL A 76 3.32 2.50 12.76
CA VAL A 76 2.91 3.61 13.62
C VAL A 76 3.17 4.96 12.94
N THR A 77 4.18 5.03 12.08
CA THR A 77 4.51 6.23 11.31
C THR A 77 4.68 5.91 9.82
N LEU A 78 4.60 6.94 8.97
CA LEU A 78 4.93 6.81 7.54
C LEU A 78 6.39 6.41 7.32
N GLU A 79 7.31 6.90 8.17
CA GLU A 79 8.73 6.56 8.09
C GLU A 79 8.96 5.07 8.37
N ASP A 80 8.36 4.54 9.44
CA ASP A 80 8.42 3.11 9.77
C ASP A 80 7.80 2.25 8.66
N ALA A 81 6.68 2.71 8.06
CA ALA A 81 6.05 2.02 6.96
C ALA A 81 6.99 1.91 5.75
N VAL A 82 7.63 3.02 5.38
CA VAL A 82 8.55 3.04 4.23
C VAL A 82 9.83 2.27 4.55
N ALA A 83 10.35 2.35 5.78
CA ALA A 83 11.50 1.56 6.20
C ALA A 83 11.21 0.06 6.08
N TRP A 84 10.07 -0.40 6.61
CA TRP A 84 9.63 -1.79 6.50
C TRP A 84 9.50 -2.23 5.03
N MET A 85 8.86 -1.41 4.18
CA MET A 85 8.74 -1.74 2.75
C MET A 85 10.08 -1.80 2.03
N ARG A 86 11.08 -1.01 2.46
CA ARG A 86 12.43 -1.06 1.91
C ARG A 86 13.19 -2.31 2.35
N GLU A 87 13.02 -2.72 3.60
CA GLU A 87 13.62 -3.97 4.12
C GLU A 87 13.03 -5.21 3.44
N HIS A 88 11.75 -5.15 3.06
CA HIS A 88 11.01 -6.22 2.38
C HIS A 88 10.83 -5.97 0.87
N ASP A 89 11.68 -5.17 0.24
CA ASP A 89 11.50 -4.72 -1.15
C ASP A 89 11.45 -5.89 -2.15
N MET A 90 12.38 -6.83 -2.07
CA MET A 90 12.44 -8.01 -2.93
C MET A 90 11.23 -8.92 -2.75
N GLU A 91 10.76 -9.08 -1.52
CA GLU A 91 9.57 -9.89 -1.20
C GLU A 91 8.32 -9.27 -1.80
N LEU A 92 8.13 -7.96 -1.63
CA LEU A 92 7.00 -7.21 -2.19
C LEU A 92 7.00 -7.23 -3.72
N LEU A 93 8.16 -7.04 -4.35
CA LEU A 93 8.31 -7.06 -5.79
C LEU A 93 8.04 -8.46 -6.37
N SER A 94 8.55 -9.51 -5.71
CA SER A 94 8.30 -10.90 -6.11
C SER A 94 6.81 -11.23 -5.97
N PHE A 95 6.19 -10.85 -4.86
CA PHE A 95 4.78 -11.04 -4.60
C PHE A 95 3.87 -10.34 -5.62
N ALA A 96 4.18 -9.08 -5.96
CA ALA A 96 3.48 -8.32 -6.98
C ALA A 96 3.63 -8.97 -8.37
N GLY A 97 4.85 -9.42 -8.71
CA GLY A 97 5.13 -10.14 -9.95
C GLY A 97 4.33 -11.43 -10.08
N GLU A 98 4.27 -12.24 -9.03
CA GLU A 98 3.49 -13.49 -9.01
C GLU A 98 1.99 -13.23 -9.18
N HIS A 99 1.43 -12.23 -8.49
CA HIS A 99 0.01 -11.88 -8.60
C HIS A 99 -0.33 -11.35 -10.01
N ALA A 100 0.53 -10.51 -10.58
CA ALA A 100 0.35 -10.02 -11.94
C ALA A 100 0.41 -11.17 -12.97
N ARG A 101 1.32 -12.13 -12.76
CA ARG A 101 1.43 -13.33 -13.60
C ARG A 101 0.16 -14.17 -13.51
N ARG A 102 -0.27 -14.56 -12.30
CA ARG A 102 -1.49 -15.35 -12.10
C ARG A 102 -2.71 -14.69 -12.72
N ARG A 103 -2.87 -13.37 -12.56
CA ARG A 103 -3.98 -12.63 -13.16
C ARG A 103 -3.96 -12.70 -14.69
N ARG A 104 -2.78 -12.61 -15.31
CA ARG A 104 -2.64 -12.76 -16.78
C ARG A 104 -2.98 -14.17 -17.23
N GLU A 105 -2.55 -15.19 -16.49
CA GLU A 105 -2.86 -16.60 -16.76
C GLU A 105 -4.38 -16.84 -16.71
N LEU A 106 -5.05 -16.35 -15.65
CA LEU A 106 -6.51 -16.39 -15.51
C LEU A 106 -7.23 -15.63 -16.64
N ALA A 107 -6.78 -14.43 -16.98
CA ALA A 107 -7.38 -13.62 -18.04
C ALA A 107 -7.20 -14.23 -19.45
N THR A 108 -6.13 -14.98 -19.66
CA THR A 108 -5.84 -15.64 -20.95
C THR A 108 -6.46 -17.04 -21.04
N GLY A 109 -7.12 -17.52 -19.99
CA GLY A 109 -7.68 -18.88 -19.93
C GLY A 109 -6.64 -20.00 -19.81
N MET A 110 -5.38 -19.65 -19.53
CA MET A 110 -4.32 -20.61 -19.21
C MET A 110 -4.42 -20.97 -17.73
N LEU A 111 -5.35 -21.88 -17.39
CA LEU A 111 -5.29 -22.55 -16.09
C LEU A 111 -3.98 -23.34 -16.02
N PRO A 112 -3.20 -23.24 -14.92
CA PRO A 112 -2.12 -24.18 -14.69
C PRO A 112 -2.76 -25.56 -14.56
N THR A 113 -2.54 -26.41 -15.55
CA THR A 113 -2.96 -27.81 -15.54
C THR A 113 -2.08 -28.53 -14.51
N HIS A 114 -2.46 -28.44 -13.23
CA HIS A 114 -1.97 -29.39 -12.23
C HIS A 114 -2.80 -30.66 -12.37
N TYR A 115 -2.22 -31.64 -13.06
CA TYR A 115 -2.59 -33.06 -12.99
C TYR A 115 -2.02 -33.68 -11.71
#